data_AF-A0A966X593-F1
#
_entry.id   AF-A0A966X593-F1
#
_cell.length_a   1.000
_cell.length_b   1.000
_cell.length_c   1.000
_cell.angle_alpha   90.00
_cell.angle_beta   90.00
_cell.angle_gamma   90.00
#
_symmetry.space_group_name_H-M   'P 1'
#
loop_
_entity.id
_entity.type
_entity.pdbx_description
1 polymer ?
#
loop_
_entity_poly.entity_id
_entity_poly.type
_entity_poly.pdbx_seq_one_letter_code
_entity_poly.pdbx_strand_id
1 'polypeptide(L)'
;MKYDFAVGQTNPETFPVEAFKQAALTAIESEHDSFNQYPGGKGHAGLRALMARRESEREGVQVDPELMALTNGSMQGVTLVGQALMDAPGDQVITEQFTYSGTINAYKGIGLQMIGMPVDEEGMRMDALEEHLRSMSQRPNLSTRSRPTRILQA
;
A
#
# COMPACT_ATOMS: atom_id res chain seq x y z
N MET A 1 20.49 -25.44 6.03
CA MET A 1 20.12 -25.29 4.60
C MET A 1 21.11 -24.30 3.99
N LYS A 2 21.79 -24.62 2.87
CA LYS A 2 22.86 -23.78 2.30
C LYS A 2 22.32 -22.60 1.45
N TYR A 3 21.13 -22.77 0.89
CA TYR A 3 20.41 -21.75 0.11
C TYR A 3 18.96 -21.74 0.54
N ASP A 4 18.41 -20.54 0.78
CA ASP A 4 17.03 -20.33 1.16
C ASP A 4 16.30 -19.56 0.06
N PHE A 5 15.33 -20.21 -0.56
CA PHE A 5 14.47 -19.63 -1.60
C PHE A 5 13.07 -19.30 -1.09
N ALA A 6 12.82 -19.43 0.22
CA ALA A 6 11.50 -19.26 0.80
C ALA A 6 11.17 -17.78 1.12
N VAL A 7 12.18 -16.91 1.27
CA VAL A 7 11.98 -15.55 1.75
C VAL A 7 12.57 -14.52 0.79
N GLY A 8 11.76 -13.52 0.43
CA GLY A 8 12.20 -12.35 -0.34
C GLY A 8 12.94 -11.33 0.53
N GLN A 9 14.16 -11.64 0.95
CA GLN A 9 15.03 -10.71 1.67
C GLN A 9 16.05 -10.07 0.73
N THR A 10 16.35 -8.79 0.93
CA THR A 10 17.41 -8.11 0.21
C THR A 10 18.77 -8.69 0.60
N ASN A 11 19.70 -8.78 -0.36
CA ASN A 11 21.08 -9.17 -0.07
C ASN A 11 21.71 -8.19 0.94
N PRO A 12 22.15 -8.64 2.12
CA PRO A 12 22.75 -7.74 3.12
C PRO A 12 24.03 -7.06 2.62
N GLU A 13 24.77 -7.68 1.70
CA GLU A 13 26.02 -7.12 1.15
C GLU A 13 25.77 -5.91 0.25
N THR A 14 24.56 -5.73 -0.28
CA THR A 14 24.20 -4.56 -1.10
C THR A 14 23.67 -3.40 -0.27
N PHE A 15 23.54 -3.57 1.06
CA PHE A 15 23.05 -2.52 1.92
C PHE A 15 24.13 -1.43 2.10
N PRO A 16 23.84 -0.15 1.79
CA PRO A 16 24.87 0.90 1.73
C PRO A 16 25.17 1.47 3.12
N VAL A 17 25.74 0.63 4.00
CA VAL A 17 26.00 0.94 5.42
C VAL A 17 26.72 2.28 5.60
N GLU A 18 27.80 2.50 4.86
CA GLU A 18 28.62 3.70 5.04
C GLU A 18 27.88 4.97 4.60
N ALA A 19 27.13 4.92 3.50
CA ALA A 19 26.33 6.05 3.04
C ALA A 19 25.25 6.44 4.08
N PHE A 20 24.59 5.45 4.70
CA PHE A 20 23.61 5.71 5.76
C PHE A 20 24.25 6.35 7.00
N LYS A 21 25.46 5.92 7.39
CA LYS A 21 26.19 6.54 8.51
C LYS A 21 26.49 8.01 8.23
N GLN A 22 27.06 8.31 7.05
CA GLN A 22 27.39 9.68 6.67
C GLN A 22 26.15 10.57 6.57
N ALA A 23 25.04 10.05 6.03
CA ALA A 23 23.77 10.77 5.99
C ALA A 23 23.22 11.05 7.39
N ALA A 24 23.29 10.07 8.31
CA ALA A 24 22.85 10.25 9.70
C ALA A 24 23.68 11.30 10.44
N LEU A 25 25.01 11.29 10.29
CA LEU A 25 25.89 12.31 10.86
C LEU A 25 25.55 13.70 10.33
N THR A 26 25.37 13.82 9.01
CA THR A 26 24.98 15.09 8.37
C THR A 26 23.65 15.61 8.93
N ALA A 27 22.64 14.74 9.07
CA ALA A 27 21.35 15.13 9.62
C ALA A 27 21.44 15.54 11.10
N ILE A 28 22.26 14.87 11.91
CA ILE A 28 22.51 15.27 13.30
C ILE A 28 23.16 16.66 13.34
N GLU A 29 24.17 16.91 12.53
CA GLU A 29 24.88 18.18 12.54
C GLU A 29 24.00 19.35 12.07
N SER A 30 23.16 19.12 11.05
CA SER A 30 22.41 20.19 10.37
C SER A 30 20.94 20.32 10.77
N GLU A 31 20.30 19.26 11.28
CA GLU A 31 18.85 19.21 11.54
C GLU A 31 18.47 18.82 12.97
N HIS A 32 19.42 18.73 13.91
CA HIS A 32 19.18 18.28 15.29
C HIS A 32 18.04 19.01 16.02
N ASP A 33 17.86 20.31 15.77
CA ASP A 33 16.78 21.10 16.38
C ASP A 33 15.37 20.58 16.05
N SER A 34 15.22 19.86 14.93
CA SER A 34 13.95 19.27 14.51
C SER A 34 13.66 17.92 15.21
N PHE A 35 14.67 17.25 15.78
CA PHE A 35 14.54 15.88 16.29
C PHE A 35 13.67 15.77 17.54
N ASN A 36 13.47 16.87 18.27
CA ASN A 36 12.61 16.93 19.45
C ASN A 36 11.16 17.35 19.14
N GLN A 37 10.83 17.59 17.87
CA GLN A 37 9.52 18.06 17.44
C GLN A 37 8.67 16.89 16.96
N TYR A 38 7.37 16.93 17.27
CA TYR A 38 6.44 15.99 16.66
C TYR A 38 6.27 16.33 15.17
N PRO A 39 6.50 15.38 14.25
CA PRO A 39 6.27 15.63 12.83
C PRO A 39 4.77 15.86 12.57
N GLY A 40 4.46 16.56 11.47
CA GLY A 40 3.08 16.68 10.99
C GLY A 40 2.48 15.32 10.61
N GLY A 41 1.15 15.22 10.54
CA GLY A 41 0.43 13.95 10.33
C GLY A 41 0.73 13.20 9.03
N LYS A 42 1.42 13.82 8.07
CA LYS A 42 1.88 13.21 6.81
C LYS A 42 3.36 12.80 6.82
N GLY A 43 4.08 13.05 7.92
CA GLY A 43 5.52 12.81 8.05
C GLY A 43 6.40 13.97 7.56
N HIS A 44 7.72 13.71 7.51
CA HIS A 44 8.75 14.70 7.19
C HIS A 44 8.55 15.34 5.80
N ALA A 45 8.41 16.68 5.77
CA ALA A 45 8.09 17.41 4.55
C ALA A 45 9.17 17.30 3.45
N GLY A 46 10.45 17.37 3.83
CA GLY A 46 11.56 17.26 2.88
C GLY A 46 11.61 15.89 2.19
N LEU A 47 11.30 14.81 2.95
CA LEU A 47 11.27 13.46 2.39
C LEU A 47 10.05 13.27 1.46
N ARG A 48 8.89 13.84 1.80
CA ARG A 48 7.73 13.86 0.89
C ARG A 48 8.05 14.58 -0.42
N ALA A 49 8.71 15.74 -0.38
CA ALA A 49 9.11 16.48 -1.57
C ALA A 49 10.10 15.68 -2.45
N LEU A 50 11.09 15.05 -1.83
CA LEU A 50 12.05 14.19 -2.53
C LEU A 50 11.37 13.00 -3.20
N MET A 51 10.49 12.30 -2.48
CA MET A 51 9.77 11.16 -3.01
C MET A 51 8.78 11.56 -4.11
N ALA A 52 8.06 12.67 -3.95
CA ALA A 52 7.16 13.18 -4.99
C ALA A 52 7.91 13.50 -6.28
N ARG A 53 9.10 14.13 -6.18
CA ARG A 53 9.96 14.36 -7.35
C ARG A 53 10.38 13.04 -8.00
N ARG A 54 10.88 12.08 -7.22
CA ARG A 54 11.29 10.76 -7.71
C ARG A 54 10.16 10.05 -8.45
N GLU A 55 8.97 9.98 -7.86
CA GLU A 55 7.82 9.34 -8.49
C GLU A 55 7.32 10.11 -9.71
N SER A 56 7.45 11.45 -9.71
CA SER A 56 7.12 12.25 -10.90
C SER A 56 8.02 11.94 -12.09
N GLU A 57 9.33 11.80 -11.83
CA GLU A 57 10.32 11.42 -12.85
C GLU A 57 10.08 9.97 -13.34
N ARG A 58 9.69 9.07 -12.43
CA ARG A 58 9.45 7.65 -12.75
C ARG A 58 8.17 7.41 -13.55
N GLU A 59 7.07 8.04 -13.16
CA GLU A 59 5.74 7.82 -13.75
C GLU A 59 5.42 8.79 -14.89
N GLY A 60 6.24 9.83 -15.09
CA GLY A 60 6.02 10.85 -16.11
C GLY A 60 4.82 11.77 -15.84
N VAL A 61 4.34 11.82 -14.60
CA VAL A 61 3.22 12.65 -14.15
C VAL A 61 3.60 13.43 -12.90
N GLN A 62 3.14 14.68 -12.77
CA GLN A 62 3.46 15.47 -11.59
C GLN A 62 2.75 14.90 -10.35
N VAL A 63 3.54 14.53 -9.34
CA VAL A 63 3.06 14.10 -8.01
C VAL A 63 3.13 15.28 -7.05
N ASP A 64 1.99 15.65 -6.45
CA ASP A 64 1.94 16.67 -5.42
C ASP A 64 2.41 16.10 -4.07
N PRO A 65 3.50 16.61 -3.46
CA PRO A 65 3.94 16.16 -2.15
C PRO A 65 2.86 16.34 -1.07
N GLU A 66 1.93 17.28 -1.20
CA GLU A 66 0.82 17.46 -0.25
C GLU A 66 -0.24 16.35 -0.30
N LEU A 67 -0.25 15.54 -1.34
CA LEU A 67 -1.09 14.32 -1.42
C LEU A 67 -0.31 13.06 -1.01
N MET A 68 0.93 13.20 -0.54
CA MET A 68 1.76 12.10 -0.05
C MET A 68 1.76 12.04 1.48
N ALA A 69 1.69 10.83 2.03
CA ALA A 69 1.92 10.56 3.45
C ALA A 69 3.00 9.49 3.61
N LEU A 70 3.91 9.69 4.55
CA LEU A 70 4.92 8.69 4.89
C LEU A 70 4.32 7.64 5.83
N THR A 71 4.59 6.38 5.56
CA THR A 71 4.17 5.25 6.38
C THR A 71 5.37 4.48 6.91
N ASN A 72 5.19 3.80 8.05
CA ASN A 72 6.15 2.88 8.64
C ASN A 72 6.12 1.55 7.87
N GLY A 73 6.66 1.59 6.65
CA GLY A 73 6.60 0.49 5.70
C GLY A 73 5.28 0.43 4.92
N SER A 74 5.27 -0.39 3.86
CA SER A 74 4.13 -0.53 2.94
C SER A 74 2.88 -1.08 3.63
N MET A 75 3.05 -1.99 4.61
CA MET A 75 1.92 -2.65 5.27
C MET A 75 1.05 -1.69 6.10
N GLN A 76 1.63 -0.62 6.67
CA GLN A 76 0.82 0.42 7.30
C GLN A 76 -0.04 1.13 6.25
N GLY A 77 0.53 1.47 5.09
CA GLY A 77 -0.22 2.09 3.99
C GLY A 77 -1.36 1.20 3.49
N VAL A 78 -1.08 -0.07 3.21
CA VAL A 78 -2.09 -1.07 2.81
C VAL A 78 -3.25 -1.11 3.81
N THR A 79 -2.92 -1.19 5.11
CA THR A 79 -3.93 -1.26 6.19
C THR A 79 -4.75 0.02 6.29
N LEU A 80 -4.10 1.20 6.24
CA LEU A 80 -4.77 2.49 6.29
C LEU A 80 -5.73 2.68 5.11
N VAL A 81 -5.35 2.26 3.91
CA VAL A 81 -6.25 2.30 2.74
C VAL A 81 -7.48 1.44 2.96
N GLY A 82 -7.31 0.21 3.48
CA GLY A 82 -8.44 -0.65 3.81
C GLY A 82 -9.38 -0.02 4.84
N GLN A 83 -8.82 0.55 5.92
CA GLN A 83 -9.59 1.22 6.97
C GLN A 83 -10.30 2.49 6.50
N ALA A 84 -9.65 3.27 5.62
CA ALA A 84 -10.22 4.53 5.12
C ALA A 84 -11.36 4.31 4.12
N LEU A 85 -11.36 3.17 3.42
CA LEU A 85 -12.31 2.90 2.34
C LEU A 85 -13.46 1.96 2.74
N MET A 86 -13.34 1.21 3.83
CA MET A 86 -14.40 0.36 4.35
C MET A 86 -15.46 1.18 5.10
N ASP A 87 -16.73 0.84 4.92
CA ASP A 87 -17.85 1.40 5.69
C ASP A 87 -18.21 0.52 6.90
N ALA A 88 -18.10 -0.79 6.74
CA ALA A 88 -18.40 -1.77 7.80
C ALA A 88 -17.64 -3.09 7.61
N PRO A 89 -17.48 -3.89 8.69
CA PRO A 89 -17.04 -5.27 8.56
C PRO A 89 -17.95 -6.05 7.60
N GLY A 90 -17.34 -6.86 6.74
CA GLY A 90 -18.02 -7.60 5.68
C GLY A 90 -18.02 -6.88 4.33
N ASP A 91 -17.52 -5.65 4.24
CA ASP A 91 -17.32 -4.98 2.96
C ASP A 91 -16.31 -5.73 2.09
N GLN A 92 -16.55 -5.72 0.79
CA GLN A 92 -15.78 -6.51 -0.16
C GLN A 92 -14.62 -5.71 -0.73
N VAL A 93 -13.45 -6.34 -0.75
CA VAL A 93 -12.27 -5.89 -1.48
C VAL A 93 -11.92 -6.92 -2.53
N ILE A 94 -11.79 -6.49 -3.78
CA ILE A 94 -11.42 -7.36 -4.89
C ILE A 94 -9.89 -7.33 -5.04
N THR A 95 -9.28 -8.51 -5.12
CA THR A 95 -7.84 -8.69 -5.36
C THR A 95 -7.62 -9.74 -6.45
N GLU A 96 -6.38 -9.93 -6.88
CA GLU A 96 -5.99 -11.13 -7.61
C GLU A 96 -6.17 -12.39 -6.73
N GLN A 97 -6.44 -13.55 -7.35
CA GLN A 97 -6.63 -14.82 -6.62
C GLN A 97 -5.38 -15.25 -5.84
N PHE A 98 -4.19 -14.82 -6.31
CA PHE A 98 -2.93 -14.97 -5.60
C PHE A 98 -2.43 -13.57 -5.26
N THR A 99 -2.42 -13.24 -3.97
CA THR A 99 -1.96 -11.93 -3.50
C THR A 99 -1.08 -12.08 -2.26
N TYR A 100 -0.46 -10.98 -1.85
CA TYR A 100 0.50 -10.96 -0.76
C TYR A 100 -0.13 -11.39 0.58
N SER A 101 0.50 -12.33 1.28
CA SER A 101 0.01 -12.86 2.56
C SER A 101 -0.15 -11.79 3.64
N GLY A 102 0.68 -10.75 3.62
CA GLY A 102 0.54 -9.60 4.51
C GLY A 102 -0.77 -8.85 4.27
N THR A 103 -1.14 -8.61 3.01
CA THR A 103 -2.42 -7.97 2.63
C THR A 103 -3.60 -8.83 3.05
N ILE A 104 -3.52 -10.15 2.84
CA ILE A 104 -4.55 -11.10 3.27
C ILE A 104 -4.81 -10.98 4.78
N ASN A 105 -3.74 -10.99 5.57
CA ASN A 105 -3.84 -10.91 7.02
C ASN A 105 -4.34 -9.54 7.48
N ALA A 106 -3.86 -8.45 6.88
CA ALA A 106 -4.27 -7.10 7.22
C ALA A 106 -5.77 -6.87 6.96
N TYR A 107 -6.26 -7.24 5.78
CA TYR A 107 -7.65 -7.02 5.38
C TYR A 107 -8.63 -7.92 6.12
N LYS A 108 -8.30 -9.19 6.30
CA LYS A 108 -9.10 -10.06 7.19
C LYS A 108 -9.12 -9.54 8.62
N GLY A 109 -7.98 -9.04 9.11
CA GLY A 109 -7.86 -8.49 10.47
C GLY A 109 -8.76 -7.29 10.75
N ILE A 110 -9.02 -6.45 9.73
CA ILE A 110 -9.95 -5.32 9.84
C ILE A 110 -11.39 -5.66 9.42
N GLY A 111 -11.66 -6.93 9.07
CA GLY A 111 -13.00 -7.42 8.75
C GLY A 111 -13.43 -7.27 7.30
N LEU A 112 -12.52 -6.99 6.37
CA LEU A 112 -12.82 -7.00 4.93
C LEU A 112 -13.00 -8.42 4.40
N GLN A 113 -13.96 -8.59 3.50
CA GLN A 113 -14.19 -9.80 2.73
C GLN A 113 -13.39 -9.73 1.43
N MET A 114 -12.35 -10.55 1.33
CA MET A 114 -11.52 -10.60 0.13
C MET A 114 -12.14 -11.49 -0.95
N ILE A 115 -12.28 -10.94 -2.16
CA ILE A 115 -12.74 -11.67 -3.34
C ILE A 115 -11.58 -11.74 -4.33
N GLY A 116 -11.02 -12.94 -4.52
CA GLY A 116 -9.94 -13.18 -5.48
C GLY A 116 -10.47 -13.41 -6.88
N MET A 117 -10.03 -12.60 -7.85
CA MET A 117 -10.31 -12.79 -9.27
C MET A 117 -9.30 -13.74 -9.90
N PRO A 118 -9.72 -14.64 -10.81
CA PRO A 118 -8.80 -15.47 -11.57
C PRO A 118 -7.70 -14.65 -12.23
N VAL A 119 -6.50 -15.21 -12.30
CA VAL A 119 -5.38 -14.60 -13.02
C VAL A 119 -4.94 -15.50 -14.17
N ASP A 120 -4.47 -14.90 -15.25
CA ASP A 120 -3.77 -15.54 -16.36
C ASP A 120 -2.33 -15.00 -16.49
N GLU A 121 -1.69 -15.22 -17.63
CA GLU A 121 -0.30 -14.78 -17.88
C GLU A 121 -0.15 -13.25 -17.95
N GLU A 122 -1.24 -12.51 -18.16
CA GLU A 122 -1.27 -11.05 -18.24
C GLU A 122 -1.74 -10.39 -16.93
N GLY A 123 -2.11 -11.19 -15.92
CA GLY A 123 -2.57 -10.73 -14.61
C GLY A 123 -4.04 -11.03 -14.38
N MET A 124 -4.77 -10.13 -13.72
CA MET A 124 -6.19 -10.31 -13.42
C MET A 124 -7.04 -10.48 -14.69
N ARG A 125 -7.88 -11.52 -14.70
CA ARG A 125 -8.89 -11.74 -15.75
C ARG A 125 -9.99 -10.68 -15.68
N MET A 126 -9.89 -9.69 -16.55
CA MET A 126 -10.78 -8.52 -16.57
C MET A 126 -12.23 -8.87 -16.93
N ASP A 127 -12.46 -9.92 -17.72
CA ASP A 127 -13.80 -10.43 -18.03
C ASP A 127 -14.49 -11.04 -16.80
N ALA A 128 -13.74 -11.79 -15.98
CA ALA A 128 -14.23 -12.32 -14.70
C ALA A 128 -14.52 -11.19 -13.70
N LEU A 129 -13.66 -10.16 -13.64
CA LEU A 129 -13.90 -8.97 -12.85
C LEU A 129 -15.18 -8.25 -13.30
N GLU A 130 -15.35 -8.04 -14.61
CA GLU A 130 -16.53 -7.38 -15.16
C GLU A 130 -17.82 -8.16 -14.87
N GLU A 131 -17.81 -9.48 -15.07
CA GLU A 131 -18.93 -10.35 -14.74
C GLU A 131 -19.28 -10.26 -13.25
N HIS A 132 -18.28 -10.27 -12.38
CA HIS A 132 -18.48 -10.12 -10.94
C HIS A 132 -19.15 -8.78 -10.60
N LEU A 133 -18.62 -7.66 -11.10
CA LEU A 133 -19.18 -6.32 -10.89
C LEU A 133 -20.62 -6.20 -11.41
N ARG A 134 -20.91 -6.77 -12.59
CA ARG A 134 -22.28 -6.82 -13.15
C ARG A 134 -23.22 -7.62 -12.25
N SER A 135 -22.78 -8.77 -11.73
CA SER A 135 -23.58 -9.60 -10.84
C SER A 135 -23.91 -8.88 -9.51
N MET A 136 -23.00 -8.05 -9.00
CA MET A 136 -23.23 -7.24 -7.80
C MET A 136 -24.27 -6.16 -8.05
N SER A 137 -24.21 -5.51 -9.22
CA SER A 137 -25.12 -4.42 -9.62
C SER A 137 -26.57 -4.89 -9.79
N GLN A 138 -26.78 -6.18 -10.07
CA GLN A 138 -28.09 -6.78 -10.30
C GLN A 138 -28.75 -7.36 -9.03
N ARG A 139 -28.05 -7.38 -7.88
CA ARG A 139 -28.63 -7.89 -6.64
C ARG A 139 -29.75 -6.97 -6.16
N PRO A 140 -30.99 -7.47 -5.98
CA PRO A 140 -32.06 -6.69 -5.39
C PRO A 140 -31.63 -6.20 -4.00
N ASN A 141 -31.85 -4.92 -3.73
CA ASN A 141 -31.45 -4.21 -2.53
C ASN A 141 -32.15 -4.78 -1.28
N LEU A 142 -31.69 -5.94 -0.80
CA LEU A 142 -32.15 -6.59 0.42
C LEU A 142 -31.28 -6.08 1.57
N SER A 143 -31.79 -5.05 2.24
CA SER A 143 -31.24 -4.40 3.46
C SER A 143 -30.24 -3.25 3.21
N THR A 144 -30.77 -2.04 3.42
CA THR A 144 -30.12 -0.76 3.75
C THR A 144 -28.60 -0.61 3.51
N ARG A 145 -28.28 0.36 2.65
CA ARG A 145 -26.95 0.84 2.21
C ARG A 145 -26.36 0.01 1.06
N SER A 146 -26.50 0.57 -0.15
CA SER A 146 -25.69 0.21 -1.31
C SER A 146 -24.21 0.26 -0.92
N ARG A 147 -23.59 -0.89 -0.62
CA ARG A 147 -22.22 -0.94 -0.09
C ARG A 147 -21.24 -0.76 -1.24
N PRO A 148 -20.42 0.29 -1.29
CA PRO A 148 -19.51 0.52 -2.40
C PRO A 148 -18.43 -0.57 -2.42
N THR A 149 -18.40 -1.35 -3.50
CA THR A 149 -17.25 -2.22 -3.80
C THR A 149 -16.06 -1.35 -4.14
N ARG A 150 -14.94 -1.58 -3.44
CA ARG A 150 -13.69 -0.87 -3.71
C ARG A 150 -12.73 -1.87 -4.36
N ILE A 151 -12.28 -1.54 -5.57
CA ILE A 151 -11.21 -2.29 -6.22
C ILE A 151 -9.91 -1.73 -5.66
N LEU A 152 -9.14 -2.59 -4.98
CA LEU A 152 -7.77 -2.30 -4.58
C LEU A 152 -6.88 -3.30 -5.29
N GLN A 153 -6.19 -2.83 -6.32
CA GLN A 153 -5.11 -3.61 -6.91
C GLN A 153 -3.94 -3.57 -5.91
N ALA A 154 -3.67 -4.71 -5.29
CA ALA A 154 -2.60 -4.90 -4.32
C ALA A 154 -1.36 -5.48 -5.01
#